data_AF-A0A5E3WMA4-F1
#
_entry.id   AF-A0A5E3WMA4-F1
#
_cell.length_a   1.000
_cell.length_b   1.000
_cell.length_c   1.000
_cell.angle_alpha   90.00
_cell.angle_beta   90.00
_cell.angle_gamma   90.00
#
_symmetry.space_group_name_H-M   'P 1'
#
loop_
_entity.id
_entity.type
_entity.pdbx_description
1 polymer ?
#
loop_
_entity_poly.entity_id
_entity_poly.type
_entity_poly.pdbx_seq_one_letter_code
_entity_poly.pdbx_strand_id
1 'polypeptide(L)'
;MPKPGNRPRLRDELADKRLIDFTHEELVEAGFEGDDVPESIAAVIRAIREMPDLLGFLTGENVTIPGLQVAAKLSTPAPMSPTSPTTIDSGDWSQVAVTSDSALTPVGDELVSEFERRNYYVGLCPNDDDVPELYYRTSLQKAPFPAPTPGTKFFKVANKAANGAFHEILTRTLWNNTVAPNIIKEVLEPSGIKYASLKTVRFSSCDEEGKSTLGPLVIWIGTQAGTTSPERARQASPAILSILTSHGVTDAEVEWYGSCVDKL
;
A
#
# COMPACT_ATOMS: atom_id res chain seq x y z
N MET A 1 44.83 -3.26 -11.15
CA MET A 1 43.52 -2.66 -11.43
C MET A 1 42.44 -3.64 -11.00
N PRO A 2 41.65 -3.37 -9.95
CA PRO A 2 40.60 -4.28 -9.52
C PRO A 2 39.37 -4.15 -10.43
N LYS A 3 38.70 -5.29 -10.67
CA LYS A 3 37.49 -5.41 -11.51
C LYS A 3 36.31 -4.65 -10.90
N PRO A 4 35.37 -4.10 -11.70
CA PRO A 4 34.13 -3.52 -11.20
C PRO A 4 33.19 -4.67 -10.77
N GLY A 5 33.36 -5.12 -9.53
CA GLY A 5 32.55 -6.13 -8.89
C GLY A 5 31.51 -5.49 -7.99
N ASN A 6 30.26 -5.97 -8.12
CA ASN A 6 29.28 -6.14 -7.05
C ASN A 6 29.56 -5.34 -5.76
N ARG A 7 29.18 -4.06 -5.75
CA ARG A 7 28.69 -3.47 -4.50
C ARG A 7 27.23 -3.90 -4.37
N PRO A 8 26.75 -4.38 -3.21
CA PRO A 8 25.33 -4.31 -2.89
C PRO A 8 24.88 -2.88 -3.23
N ARG A 9 23.74 -2.71 -3.92
CA ARG A 9 23.27 -1.35 -4.20
C ARG A 9 23.14 -0.68 -2.83
N LEU A 10 23.86 0.41 -2.56
CA LEU A 10 23.84 1.11 -1.27
C LEU A 10 22.40 1.36 -0.78
N ARG A 11 21.44 1.47 -1.71
CA ARG A 11 20.00 1.48 -1.47
C ARG A 11 19.49 0.37 -0.54
N ASP A 12 20.02 -0.86 -0.63
CA ASP A 12 19.61 -2.00 0.21
C ASP A 12 20.20 -1.92 1.62
N GLU A 13 21.44 -1.39 1.75
CA GLU A 13 22.14 -1.13 3.01
C GLU A 13 21.59 0.13 3.73
N LEU A 14 21.03 1.07 2.98
CA LEU A 14 20.53 2.36 3.47
C LEU A 14 19.02 2.36 3.77
N ALA A 15 18.27 1.35 3.33
CA ALA A 15 16.82 1.27 3.56
C ALA A 15 16.42 1.20 5.05
N ASP A 16 17.33 0.76 5.93
CA ASP A 16 17.09 0.62 7.38
C ASP A 16 17.52 1.84 8.20
N LYS A 17 18.30 2.74 7.60
CA LYS A 17 18.67 4.00 8.27
C LYS A 17 17.47 4.94 8.23
N ARG A 18 17.23 5.62 9.35
CA ARG A 18 16.27 6.73 9.37
C ARG A 18 16.84 7.83 8.49
N LEU A 19 16.03 8.42 7.62
CA LEU A 19 16.46 9.45 6.68
C LEU A 19 17.08 10.67 7.37
N ILE A 20 16.68 10.93 8.62
CA ILE A 20 17.28 11.97 9.47
C ILE A 20 18.74 11.67 9.86
N ASP A 21 19.14 10.40 9.89
CA ASP A 21 20.49 9.98 10.26
C ASP A 21 21.44 9.98 9.04
N PHE A 22 20.95 10.32 7.84
CA PHE A 22 21.80 10.39 6.66
C PHE A 22 22.54 11.73 6.61
N THR A 23 23.81 11.66 6.22
CA THR A 23 24.56 12.82 5.74
C THR A 23 24.03 13.29 4.38
N HIS A 24 24.35 14.53 4.00
CA HIS A 24 23.98 15.07 2.68
C HIS A 24 24.57 14.21 1.55
N GLU A 25 25.82 13.76 1.70
CA GLU A 25 26.48 12.88 0.74
C GLU A 25 25.77 11.53 0.62
N GLU A 26 25.31 10.93 1.73
CA GLU A 26 24.54 9.68 1.71
C GLU A 26 23.15 9.86 1.05
N LEU A 27 22.49 11.01 1.23
CA LEU A 27 21.21 11.30 0.56
C LEU A 27 21.38 11.49 -0.95
N VAL A 28 22.45 12.14 -1.39
CA VAL A 28 22.78 12.28 -2.82
C VAL A 28 23.16 10.93 -3.42
N GLU A 29 24.01 10.14 -2.77
CA GLU A 29 24.42 8.81 -3.25
C GLU A 29 23.24 7.83 -3.30
N ALA A 30 22.28 7.94 -2.37
CA ALA A 30 21.06 7.14 -2.36
C ALA A 30 19.99 7.60 -3.37
N GLY A 31 20.17 8.76 -4.01
CA GLY A 31 19.21 9.34 -4.96
C GLY A 31 18.00 10.00 -4.30
N PHE A 32 18.13 10.44 -3.04
CA PHE A 32 17.12 11.21 -2.31
C PHE A 32 17.35 12.73 -2.37
N GLU A 33 18.54 13.19 -2.77
CA GLU A 33 18.86 14.59 -3.07
C GLU A 33 19.70 14.71 -4.36
N GLY A 34 19.66 15.86 -5.03
CA GLY A 34 20.36 16.13 -6.29
C GLY A 34 19.46 16.74 -7.37
N ASP A 35 20.06 17.17 -8.49
CA ASP A 35 19.36 17.91 -9.55
C ASP A 35 18.28 17.08 -10.28
N ASP A 36 18.39 15.75 -10.25
CA ASP A 36 17.48 14.81 -10.94
C ASP A 36 16.45 14.16 -10.00
N VAL A 37 16.32 14.63 -8.76
CA VAL A 37 15.40 14.03 -7.77
C VAL A 37 13.98 14.60 -7.94
N PRO A 38 12.92 13.75 -7.97
CA PRO A 38 11.54 14.23 -7.99
C PRO A 38 11.24 15.18 -6.82
N GLU A 39 10.55 16.30 -7.09
CA GLU A 39 10.21 17.30 -6.06
C GLU A 39 9.45 16.70 -4.87
N SER A 40 8.66 15.65 -5.09
CA SER A 40 7.98 14.92 -4.01
C SER A 40 8.95 14.28 -3.02
N ILE A 41 10.06 13.72 -3.49
CA ILE A 41 11.11 13.13 -2.66
C ILE A 41 11.87 14.25 -1.92
N ALA A 42 12.25 15.31 -2.63
CA ALA A 42 12.93 16.46 -2.04
C ALA A 42 12.08 17.14 -0.94
N ALA A 43 10.77 17.22 -1.13
CA ALA A 43 9.83 17.76 -0.14
C ALA A 43 9.73 16.88 1.11
N VAL A 44 9.75 15.54 0.98
CA VAL A 44 9.78 14.63 2.15
C VAL A 44 11.06 14.81 2.95
N ILE A 45 12.23 14.87 2.29
CA ILE A 45 13.52 15.07 2.98
C ILE A 45 13.54 16.42 3.72
N ARG A 46 13.00 17.47 3.10
CA ARG A 46 12.86 18.80 3.71
C ARG A 46 11.96 18.75 4.95
N ALA A 47 10.80 18.12 4.86
CA ALA A 47 9.87 17.96 5.97
C ALA A 47 10.48 17.18 7.15
N ILE A 48 11.25 16.12 6.87
CA ILE A 48 11.96 15.34 7.90
C ILE A 48 12.97 16.21 8.65
N ARG A 49 13.68 17.09 7.93
CA ARG A 49 14.64 18.03 8.55
C ARG A 49 13.97 19.14 9.36
N GLU A 50 12.81 19.62 8.92
CA GLU A 50 12.07 20.68 9.61
C GLU A 50 11.31 20.15 10.85
N MET A 51 10.85 18.90 10.82
CA MET A 51 10.06 18.28 11.90
C MET A 51 10.62 16.92 12.34
N PRO A 52 11.85 16.91 12.88
CA PRO A 52 12.55 15.67 13.22
C PRO A 52 11.83 14.82 14.28
N ASP A 53 11.15 15.47 15.24
CA ASP A 53 10.41 14.79 16.30
C ASP A 53 9.16 14.06 15.78
N LEU A 54 8.60 14.51 14.65
CA LEU A 54 7.38 13.96 14.05
C LEU A 54 7.66 13.03 12.87
N LEU A 55 8.79 13.20 12.17
CA LEU A 55 9.07 12.51 10.91
C LEU A 55 10.43 11.81 10.89
N GLY A 56 11.24 11.97 11.95
CA GLY A 56 12.56 11.35 12.06
C GLY A 56 12.54 9.82 12.14
N PHE A 57 11.36 9.20 12.20
CA PHE A 57 11.19 7.76 12.13
C PHE A 57 11.17 7.20 10.69
N LEU A 58 11.03 8.04 9.67
CA LEU A 58 10.95 7.61 8.26
C LEU A 58 12.31 7.11 7.77
N THR A 59 12.31 5.97 7.07
CA THR A 59 13.50 5.34 6.47
C THR A 59 13.46 5.45 4.94
N GLY A 60 14.58 5.10 4.28
CA GLY A 60 14.70 5.15 2.82
C GLY A 60 13.63 4.32 2.08
N GLU A 61 13.09 3.27 2.70
CA GLU A 61 12.01 2.47 2.10
C GLU A 61 10.69 3.25 2.02
N ASN A 62 10.39 4.08 3.02
CA ASN A 62 9.15 4.88 3.06
C ASN A 62 9.04 5.82 1.85
N VAL A 63 10.15 6.32 1.34
CA VAL A 63 10.20 7.24 0.20
C VAL A 63 10.07 6.53 -1.15
N THR A 64 10.30 5.21 -1.20
CA THR A 64 10.32 4.42 -2.44
C THR A 64 9.04 3.64 -2.74
N ILE A 65 8.09 3.63 -1.81
CA ILE A 65 6.73 3.19 -2.11
C ILE A 65 6.10 4.26 -3.02
N PRO A 66 5.54 3.91 -4.19
CA PRO A 66 4.75 4.87 -4.96
C PRO A 66 3.54 5.22 -4.09
N GLY A 67 3.54 6.42 -3.51
CA GLY A 67 2.44 6.89 -2.68
C GLY A 67 2.78 7.50 -1.32
N LEU A 68 4.00 7.99 -1.06
CA LEU A 68 4.19 8.86 0.11
C LEU A 68 3.52 10.24 -0.16
N GLN A 69 2.21 10.33 0.08
CA GLN A 69 1.43 11.57 0.09
C GLN A 69 1.81 12.53 1.25
N VAL A 70 2.86 12.23 2.01
CA VAL A 70 3.34 13.11 3.09
C VAL A 70 3.83 14.46 2.54
N ALA A 71 4.43 14.49 1.33
CA ALA A 71 4.91 15.73 0.72
C ALA A 71 3.78 16.61 0.13
N ALA A 72 2.66 16.04 -0.29
CA ALA A 72 1.57 16.82 -0.89
C ALA A 72 0.84 17.71 0.13
N LYS A 73 0.82 17.31 1.41
CA LYS A 73 0.16 18.09 2.48
C LYS A 73 1.02 19.25 3.03
N LEU A 74 2.31 19.33 2.71
CA LEU A 74 3.23 20.36 3.26
C LEU A 74 3.61 21.47 2.26
N SER A 75 3.38 21.25 0.96
CA SER A 75 3.78 22.18 -0.10
C SER A 75 2.57 22.73 -0.85
N THR A 76 1.81 23.66 -0.25
CA THR A 76 0.98 24.56 -1.07
C THR A 76 0.84 25.94 -0.42
N PRO A 77 1.53 26.98 -0.93
CA PRO A 77 1.09 28.35 -0.75
C PRO A 77 -0.02 28.64 -1.77
N ALA A 78 -1.19 29.03 -1.27
CA ALA A 78 -2.37 29.35 -2.09
C ALA A 78 -2.12 30.56 -3.02
N PRO A 79 -2.46 30.49 -4.31
CA PRO A 79 -2.68 31.69 -5.12
C PRO A 79 -4.14 32.15 -5.00
N MET A 80 -4.30 33.43 -4.68
CA MET A 80 -5.60 34.09 -4.50
C MET A 80 -6.29 34.44 -5.83
N SER A 81 -7.62 34.28 -5.83
CA SER A 81 -8.66 35.03 -6.58
C SER A 81 -9.19 34.44 -7.90
N PRO A 82 -10.43 34.79 -8.32
CA PRO A 82 -11.69 34.63 -7.58
C PRO A 82 -12.81 33.99 -8.44
N THR A 83 -13.82 33.39 -7.80
CA THR A 83 -15.28 33.44 -8.09
C THR A 83 -15.96 32.07 -7.83
N SER A 84 -16.93 32.12 -6.90
CA SER A 84 -17.97 31.13 -6.53
C SER A 84 -17.59 29.94 -5.61
N PRO A 85 -18.34 29.73 -4.50
CA PRO A 85 -18.01 28.74 -3.50
C PRO A 85 -18.65 27.39 -3.86
N THR A 86 -17.83 26.42 -4.24
CA THR A 86 -18.10 25.02 -3.92
C THR A 86 -16.83 24.50 -3.26
N THR A 87 -16.92 24.31 -1.96
CA THR A 87 -15.89 23.76 -1.09
C THR A 87 -15.24 22.55 -1.76
N ILE A 88 -13.99 22.70 -2.21
CA ILE A 88 -13.13 21.56 -2.54
C ILE A 88 -12.79 20.95 -1.17
N ASP A 89 -13.55 19.94 -0.78
CA ASP A 89 -13.28 19.08 0.37
C ASP A 89 -12.12 18.16 -0.03
N SER A 90 -10.89 18.67 0.04
CA SER A 90 -9.69 17.93 -0.36
C SER A 90 -9.18 17.05 0.78
N GLY A 91 -9.06 15.74 0.52
CA GLY A 91 -7.97 14.94 1.09
C GLY A 91 -8.32 13.50 1.43
N ASP A 92 -9.44 13.27 2.12
CA ASP A 92 -9.57 12.06 2.94
C ASP A 92 -10.69 11.10 2.45
N TRP A 93 -11.55 11.56 1.55
CA TRP A 93 -12.67 10.78 1.01
C TRP A 93 -12.78 10.94 -0.51
N SER A 94 -13.21 9.88 -1.18
CA SER A 94 -13.53 9.89 -2.60
C SER A 94 -15.00 9.57 -2.81
N GLN A 95 -15.63 10.28 -3.75
CA GLN A 95 -16.99 10.01 -4.18
C GLN A 95 -16.96 9.05 -5.36
N VAL A 96 -17.42 7.81 -5.15
CA VAL A 96 -17.40 6.76 -6.16
C VAL A 96 -18.81 6.51 -6.70
N ALA A 97 -18.91 6.20 -8.00
CA ALA A 97 -20.17 5.86 -8.63
C ALA A 97 -20.60 4.43 -8.29
N VAL A 98 -21.90 4.24 -8.05
CA VAL A 98 -22.49 2.91 -7.89
C VAL A 98 -23.07 2.48 -9.23
N THR A 99 -22.47 1.47 -9.84
CA THR A 99 -22.84 1.03 -11.20
C THR A 99 -24.20 0.35 -11.26
N SER A 100 -24.54 -0.45 -10.24
CA SER A 100 -25.84 -1.10 -10.08
C SER A 100 -26.02 -1.68 -8.68
N ASP A 101 -27.26 -1.96 -8.29
CA ASP A 101 -27.55 -2.65 -7.02
C ASP A 101 -26.98 -4.08 -6.98
N SER A 102 -26.88 -4.75 -8.14
CA SER A 102 -26.28 -6.08 -8.24
C SER A 102 -24.78 -6.07 -7.94
N ALA A 103 -24.10 -4.93 -8.10
CA ALA A 103 -22.68 -4.79 -7.80
C ALA A 103 -22.39 -4.75 -6.29
N LEU A 104 -23.42 -4.60 -5.45
CA LEU A 104 -23.30 -4.46 -3.99
C LEU A 104 -23.24 -5.79 -3.24
N THR A 105 -23.57 -6.87 -3.92
CA THR A 105 -23.51 -8.23 -3.37
C THR A 105 -22.56 -9.08 -4.21
N PRO A 106 -21.75 -9.97 -3.60
CA PRO A 106 -21.00 -10.96 -4.35
C PRO A 106 -21.95 -11.84 -5.19
N VAL A 107 -21.54 -12.19 -6.41
CA VAL A 107 -22.34 -12.98 -7.36
C VAL A 107 -21.58 -14.25 -7.73
N GLY A 108 -22.26 -15.40 -7.69
CA GLY A 108 -21.68 -16.68 -8.08
C GLY A 108 -20.58 -17.11 -7.11
N ASP A 109 -19.38 -17.36 -7.67
CA ASP A 109 -18.21 -17.81 -6.91
C ASP A 109 -17.41 -16.64 -6.30
N GLU A 110 -17.72 -15.39 -6.67
CA GLU A 110 -17.05 -14.20 -6.16
C GLU A 110 -17.16 -14.09 -4.64
N LEU A 111 -16.05 -13.75 -3.99
CA LEU A 111 -15.96 -13.63 -2.53
C LEU A 111 -16.18 -12.21 -2.03
N VAL A 112 -16.03 -11.22 -2.92
CA VAL A 112 -16.22 -9.80 -2.66
C VAL A 112 -17.22 -9.24 -3.66
N SER A 113 -17.94 -8.18 -3.27
CA SER A 113 -18.84 -7.53 -4.21
C SER A 113 -18.04 -6.81 -5.30
N GLU A 114 -18.63 -6.63 -6.48
CA GLU A 114 -18.00 -5.87 -7.56
C GLU A 114 -17.66 -4.43 -7.11
N PHE A 115 -18.54 -3.85 -6.28
CA PHE A 115 -18.33 -2.55 -5.67
C PHE A 115 -17.10 -2.54 -4.74
N GLU A 116 -16.99 -3.50 -3.81
CA GLU A 116 -15.82 -3.60 -2.93
C GLU A 116 -14.54 -3.84 -3.74
N ARG A 117 -14.58 -4.77 -4.70
CA ARG A 117 -13.43 -5.14 -5.55
C ARG A 117 -12.75 -3.92 -6.17
N ARG A 118 -13.53 -2.98 -6.71
CA ARG A 118 -12.98 -1.80 -7.40
C ARG A 118 -12.65 -0.64 -6.47
N ASN A 119 -13.35 -0.54 -5.34
CA ASN A 119 -13.25 0.64 -4.48
C ASN A 119 -12.43 0.41 -3.21
N TYR A 120 -11.98 -0.81 -2.94
CA TYR A 120 -11.27 -1.13 -1.70
C TYR A 120 -9.96 -0.34 -1.53
N TYR A 121 -9.21 -0.11 -2.62
CA TYR A 121 -7.91 0.56 -2.60
C TYR A 121 -7.93 2.01 -3.10
N VAL A 122 -9.10 2.64 -3.14
CA VAL A 122 -9.24 4.04 -3.55
C VAL A 122 -8.33 4.94 -2.72
N GLY A 123 -7.66 5.89 -3.38
CA GLY A 123 -6.67 6.78 -2.77
C GLY A 123 -5.21 6.31 -2.84
N LEU A 124 -4.96 5.03 -3.16
CA LEU A 124 -3.58 4.54 -3.34
C LEU A 124 -2.93 5.01 -4.65
N CYS A 125 -3.72 5.16 -5.71
CA CYS A 125 -3.25 5.63 -7.01
C CYS A 125 -3.78 7.05 -7.30
N PRO A 126 -2.98 7.89 -7.98
CA PRO A 126 -3.43 9.23 -8.37
C PRO A 126 -4.52 9.21 -9.44
N ASN A 127 -4.61 8.14 -10.24
CA ASN A 127 -5.68 7.90 -11.19
C ASN A 127 -6.56 6.75 -10.71
N ASP A 128 -7.88 6.93 -10.81
CA ASP A 128 -8.85 5.91 -10.40
C ASP A 128 -8.79 4.65 -11.28
N ASP A 129 -8.41 4.78 -12.55
CA ASP A 129 -8.29 3.65 -13.48
C ASP A 129 -7.10 2.72 -13.16
N ASP A 130 -6.15 3.20 -12.35
CA ASP A 130 -4.95 2.45 -11.93
C ASP A 130 -5.14 1.79 -10.55
N VAL A 131 -6.30 1.94 -9.92
CA VAL A 131 -6.60 1.36 -8.61
C VAL A 131 -6.60 -0.16 -8.71
N PRO A 132 -5.81 -0.87 -7.88
CA PRO A 132 -5.78 -2.33 -7.90
C PRO A 132 -7.15 -2.94 -7.60
N GLU A 133 -7.51 -4.03 -8.28
CA GLU A 133 -8.74 -4.76 -7.98
C GLU A 133 -8.49 -5.80 -6.87
N LEU A 134 -9.27 -5.74 -5.79
CA LEU A 134 -9.21 -6.69 -4.69
C LEU A 134 -9.80 -8.05 -5.10
N TYR A 135 -9.05 -9.12 -4.92
CA TYR A 135 -9.54 -10.49 -5.13
C TYR A 135 -10.03 -11.13 -3.84
N TYR A 136 -9.26 -11.00 -2.76
CA TYR A 136 -9.59 -11.60 -1.49
C TYR A 136 -8.86 -10.90 -0.35
N ARG A 137 -9.49 -10.83 0.81
CA ARG A 137 -8.86 -10.43 2.06
C ARG A 137 -9.31 -11.33 3.20
N THR A 138 -8.42 -11.61 4.14
CA THR A 138 -8.75 -12.47 5.29
C THR A 138 -9.71 -11.80 6.28
N SER A 139 -9.82 -10.47 6.24
CA SER A 139 -10.69 -9.68 7.13
C SER A 139 -12.14 -9.58 6.70
N LEU A 140 -12.57 -10.23 5.62
CA LEU A 140 -13.93 -10.09 5.06
C LEU A 140 -15.05 -10.20 6.10
N GLN A 141 -14.95 -11.15 7.04
CA GLN A 141 -15.96 -11.34 8.09
C GLN A 141 -15.79 -10.42 9.31
N LYS A 142 -14.55 -10.01 9.62
CA LYS A 142 -14.23 -9.23 10.83
C LYS A 142 -14.41 -7.73 10.62
N ALA A 143 -14.14 -7.25 9.41
CA ALA A 143 -14.22 -5.85 9.03
C ALA A 143 -14.93 -5.75 7.67
N PRO A 144 -16.27 -5.76 7.64
CA PRO A 144 -17.03 -5.59 6.40
C PRO A 144 -16.68 -4.27 5.72
N PHE A 145 -16.62 -4.25 4.39
CA PHE A 145 -16.42 -3.01 3.64
C PHE A 145 -17.74 -2.21 3.61
N PRO A 146 -17.70 -0.88 3.80
CA PRO A 146 -18.89 -0.05 3.73
C PRO A 146 -19.56 -0.19 2.35
N ALA A 147 -20.83 -0.59 2.35
CA ALA A 147 -21.62 -0.74 1.14
C ALA A 147 -22.76 0.30 1.10
N PRO A 148 -23.02 0.92 -0.04
CA PRO A 148 -24.16 1.81 -0.21
C PRO A 148 -25.49 1.05 -0.08
N THR A 149 -26.56 1.78 0.21
CA THR A 149 -27.92 1.24 0.12
C THR A 149 -28.35 1.13 -1.36
N PRO A 150 -29.13 0.11 -1.74
CA PRO A 150 -29.69 0.00 -3.09
C PRO A 150 -30.39 1.28 -3.54
N GLY A 151 -30.19 1.67 -4.80
CA GLY A 151 -30.67 2.92 -5.40
C GLY A 151 -29.77 4.15 -5.16
N THR A 152 -28.70 4.00 -4.37
CA THR A 152 -27.68 5.05 -4.20
C THR A 152 -26.89 5.22 -5.49
N LYS A 153 -26.75 6.47 -5.98
CA LYS A 153 -25.99 6.77 -7.20
C LYS A 153 -24.50 6.99 -6.94
N PHE A 154 -24.18 7.61 -5.80
CA PHE A 154 -22.82 7.94 -5.41
C PHE A 154 -22.62 7.62 -3.94
N PHE A 155 -21.46 7.05 -3.61
CA PHE A 155 -21.10 6.68 -2.24
C PHE A 155 -19.75 7.28 -1.87
N LYS A 156 -19.58 7.65 -0.60
CA LYS A 156 -18.29 8.14 -0.11
C LYS A 156 -17.47 6.97 0.42
N VAL A 157 -16.25 6.83 -0.07
CA VAL A 157 -15.28 5.82 0.38
C VAL A 157 -14.06 6.56 0.94
N ALA A 158 -13.57 6.12 2.09
CA ALA A 158 -12.38 6.70 2.70
C ALA A 158 -11.16 6.38 1.83
N ASN A 159 -10.32 7.39 1.60
CA ASN A 159 -9.06 7.18 0.89
C ASN A 159 -8.13 6.34 1.75
N LYS A 160 -7.56 5.30 1.16
CA LYS A 160 -6.48 4.53 1.76
C LYS A 160 -5.14 5.18 1.43
N ALA A 161 -4.22 5.08 2.38
CA ALA A 161 -2.79 5.29 2.14
C ALA A 161 -2.01 4.05 2.56
N ALA A 162 -1.00 3.69 1.79
CA ALA A 162 -0.09 2.59 2.08
C ALA A 162 1.08 3.10 2.94
N ASN A 163 1.29 2.49 4.09
CA ASN A 163 2.35 2.85 5.03
C ASN A 163 3.31 1.68 5.22
N GLY A 164 4.54 2.00 5.65
CA GLY A 164 5.53 1.01 6.04
C GLY A 164 5.03 0.12 7.18
N ALA A 165 5.35 -1.16 7.11
CA ALA A 165 4.83 -2.20 7.99
C ALA A 165 5.79 -2.54 9.14
N PHE A 166 6.10 -1.54 9.98
CA PHE A 166 6.88 -1.79 11.19
C PHE A 166 6.12 -2.76 12.12
N HIS A 167 6.79 -3.85 12.49
CA HIS A 167 6.28 -4.86 13.40
C HIS A 167 7.41 -5.34 14.30
N GLU A 168 7.14 -5.50 15.60
CA GLU A 168 8.15 -5.88 16.58
C GLU A 168 8.81 -7.23 16.27
N ILE A 169 8.02 -8.18 15.76
CA ILE A 169 8.48 -9.55 15.44
C ILE A 169 8.86 -9.68 13.96
N LEU A 170 8.07 -9.10 13.05
CA LEU A 170 8.25 -9.25 11.61
C LEU A 170 9.24 -8.22 11.10
N THR A 171 10.49 -8.36 11.55
CA THR A 171 11.59 -7.51 11.11
C THR A 171 11.90 -7.74 9.64
N ARG A 172 12.53 -6.75 8.99
CA ARG A 172 13.00 -6.86 7.60
C ARG A 172 13.89 -8.08 7.37
N THR A 173 14.79 -8.37 8.31
CA THR A 173 15.67 -9.54 8.25
C THR A 173 14.87 -10.84 8.25
N LEU A 174 13.87 -10.96 9.15
CA LEU A 174 13.01 -12.13 9.21
C LEU A 174 12.13 -12.27 7.95
N TRP A 175 11.59 -11.15 7.46
CA TRP A 175 10.79 -11.10 6.24
C TRP A 175 11.60 -11.57 5.02
N ASN A 176 12.73 -10.92 4.75
CA ASN A 176 13.53 -11.16 3.54
C ASN A 176 14.22 -12.53 3.53
N ASN A 177 14.68 -13.01 4.68
CA ASN A 177 15.49 -14.22 4.74
C ASN A 177 14.69 -15.48 5.04
N THR A 178 13.45 -15.37 5.51
CA THR A 178 12.70 -16.54 5.99
C THR A 178 11.23 -16.50 5.59
N VAL A 179 10.46 -15.51 6.03
CA VAL A 179 9.00 -15.53 5.87
C VAL A 179 8.59 -15.41 4.42
N ALA A 180 9.08 -14.41 3.68
CA ALA A 180 8.72 -14.24 2.26
C ALA A 180 9.21 -15.41 1.40
N PRO A 181 10.47 -15.91 1.53
CA PRO A 181 10.91 -17.12 0.84
C PRO A 181 10.04 -18.35 1.13
N ASN A 182 9.63 -18.57 2.39
CA ASN A 182 8.78 -19.70 2.76
C ASN A 182 7.37 -19.55 2.16
N ILE A 183 6.78 -18.35 2.17
CA ILE A 183 5.49 -18.09 1.50
C ILE A 183 5.58 -18.47 0.02
N ILE A 184 6.65 -18.06 -0.66
CA ILE A 184 6.85 -18.37 -2.09
C ILE A 184 6.96 -19.88 -2.30
N LYS A 185 7.91 -20.52 -1.61
CA LYS A 185 8.26 -21.93 -1.82
C LYS A 185 7.21 -22.92 -1.34
N GLU A 186 6.55 -22.62 -0.22
CA GLU A 186 5.62 -23.54 0.43
C GLU A 186 4.16 -23.29 0.05
N VAL A 187 3.82 -22.08 -0.43
CA VAL A 187 2.43 -21.73 -0.74
C VAL A 187 2.25 -21.35 -2.21
N LEU A 188 2.98 -20.35 -2.71
CA LEU A 188 2.72 -19.80 -4.05
C LEU A 188 3.13 -20.76 -5.17
N GLU A 189 4.35 -21.28 -5.13
CA GLU A 189 4.88 -22.19 -6.16
C GLU A 189 4.08 -23.51 -6.22
N PRO A 190 3.80 -24.22 -5.11
CA PRO A 190 3.03 -25.47 -5.16
C PRO A 190 1.58 -25.26 -5.60
N SER A 191 1.02 -24.06 -5.36
CA SER A 191 -0.34 -23.71 -5.79
C SER A 191 -0.40 -23.23 -7.26
N GLY A 192 0.75 -23.07 -7.92
CA GLY A 192 0.85 -22.55 -9.28
C GLY A 192 0.48 -21.06 -9.40
N ILE A 193 0.54 -20.31 -8.29
CA ILE A 193 0.19 -18.88 -8.25
C ILE A 193 1.42 -18.07 -8.62
N LYS A 194 1.32 -17.28 -9.69
CA LYS A 194 2.37 -16.32 -10.06
C LYS A 194 2.08 -14.98 -9.40
N TYR A 195 3.05 -14.45 -8.67
CA TYR A 195 2.95 -13.15 -8.05
C TYR A 195 3.80 -12.11 -8.79
N ALA A 196 3.29 -10.88 -8.84
CA ALA A 196 3.99 -9.69 -9.30
C ALA A 196 4.55 -8.88 -8.12
N SER A 197 3.93 -8.98 -6.94
CA SER A 197 4.37 -8.30 -5.73
C SER A 197 4.04 -9.10 -4.48
N LEU A 198 4.95 -9.06 -3.49
CA LEU A 198 4.77 -9.63 -2.16
C LEU A 198 5.38 -8.64 -1.16
N LYS A 199 4.53 -7.91 -0.44
CA LYS A 199 4.94 -6.81 0.44
C LYS A 199 4.29 -6.91 1.81
N THR A 200 4.92 -6.30 2.80
CA THR A 200 4.31 -5.97 4.08
C THR A 200 3.86 -4.51 4.04
N VAL A 201 2.60 -4.25 4.40
CA VAL A 201 2.04 -2.89 4.39
C VAL A 201 1.10 -2.69 5.58
N ARG A 202 0.90 -1.46 6.02
CA ARG A 202 -0.25 -1.07 6.84
C ARG A 202 -1.06 -0.04 6.09
N PHE A 203 -2.34 -0.31 5.86
CA PHE A 203 -3.23 0.68 5.25
C PHE A 203 -3.77 1.61 6.32
N SER A 204 -3.71 2.91 6.07
CA SER A 204 -4.47 3.87 6.86
C SER A 204 -5.67 4.37 6.10
N SER A 205 -6.77 4.67 6.80
CA SER A 205 -7.95 5.34 6.26
C SER A 205 -8.50 6.32 7.29
N CYS A 206 -9.15 7.38 6.83
CA CYS A 206 -9.83 8.31 7.72
C CYS A 206 -11.20 7.77 8.16
N ASP A 207 -11.56 8.01 9.41
CA ASP A 207 -12.94 7.86 9.89
C ASP A 207 -13.80 9.07 9.46
N GLU A 208 -15.09 9.03 9.81
CA GLU A 208 -16.07 10.08 9.44
C GLU A 208 -15.67 11.46 10.00
N GLU A 209 -14.92 11.48 11.09
CA GLU A 209 -14.36 12.67 11.72
C GLU A 209 -13.04 13.15 11.08
N GLY A 210 -12.54 12.46 10.05
CA GLY A 210 -11.30 12.80 9.34
C GLY A 210 -10.04 12.35 10.09
N LYS A 211 -10.16 11.56 11.15
CA LYS A 211 -9.01 11.05 11.90
C LYS A 211 -8.46 9.82 11.19
N SER A 212 -7.18 9.88 10.84
CA SER A 212 -6.48 8.75 10.25
C SER A 212 -6.33 7.62 11.26
N THR A 213 -6.78 6.43 10.88
CA THR A 213 -6.60 5.18 11.63
C THR A 213 -5.64 4.28 10.86
N LEU A 214 -4.64 3.73 11.54
CA LEU A 214 -3.68 2.79 10.94
C LEU A 214 -4.19 1.36 11.16
N GLY A 215 -4.37 0.64 10.07
CA GLY A 215 -4.83 -0.75 10.07
C GLY A 215 -3.77 -1.76 10.52
N PRO A 216 -4.14 -3.06 10.53
CA PRO A 216 -3.25 -4.13 10.93
C PRO A 216 -2.09 -4.30 9.94
N LEU A 217 -1.12 -5.12 10.31
CA LEU A 217 -0.09 -5.61 9.40
C LEU A 217 -0.75 -6.43 8.29
N VAL A 218 -0.51 -6.07 7.03
CA VAL A 218 -1.05 -6.78 5.86
C VAL A 218 0.09 -7.34 5.03
N ILE A 219 0.01 -8.64 4.70
CA ILE A 219 0.76 -9.22 3.61
C ILE A 219 -0.02 -8.95 2.32
N TRP A 220 0.49 -8.01 1.52
CA TRP A 220 -0.17 -7.54 0.32
C TRP A 220 0.44 -8.19 -0.92
N ILE A 221 -0.38 -8.99 -1.61
CA ILE A 221 0.07 -9.89 -2.67
C ILE A 221 -0.58 -9.49 -3.99
N GLY A 222 0.24 -8.97 -4.89
CA GLY A 222 -0.14 -8.68 -6.26
C GLY A 222 0.07 -9.92 -7.12
N THR A 223 -0.97 -10.36 -7.82
CA THR A 223 -0.91 -11.54 -8.70
C THR A 223 -0.91 -11.16 -10.17
N GLN A 224 -0.26 -11.97 -11.01
CA GLN A 224 -0.31 -11.78 -12.46
C GLN A 224 -1.72 -12.12 -12.97
N ALA A 225 -2.21 -11.37 -13.96
CA ALA A 225 -3.53 -11.56 -14.52
C ALA A 225 -3.75 -13.01 -14.98
N GLY A 226 -4.89 -13.60 -14.64
CA GLY A 226 -5.27 -14.96 -15.02
C GLY A 226 -4.50 -16.09 -14.30
N THR A 227 -3.61 -15.79 -13.36
CA THR A 227 -2.82 -16.81 -12.65
C THR A 227 -3.38 -17.21 -11.28
N THR A 228 -4.33 -16.44 -10.75
CA THR A 228 -5.06 -16.75 -9.52
C THR A 228 -6.54 -16.42 -9.68
N SER A 229 -7.36 -16.92 -8.76
CA SER A 229 -8.77 -16.55 -8.60
C SER A 229 -9.05 -16.18 -7.13
N PRO A 230 -10.16 -15.49 -6.82
CA PRO A 230 -10.58 -15.23 -5.44
C PRO A 230 -10.58 -16.49 -4.56
N GLU A 231 -11.04 -17.63 -5.09
CA GLU A 231 -11.11 -18.89 -4.35
C GLU A 231 -9.72 -19.46 -4.05
N ARG A 232 -8.79 -19.38 -5.01
CA ARG A 232 -7.40 -19.81 -4.80
C ARG A 232 -6.69 -18.92 -3.79
N ALA A 233 -6.90 -17.61 -3.87
CA ALA A 233 -6.41 -16.66 -2.88
C ALA A 233 -6.93 -16.98 -1.46
N ARG A 234 -8.24 -17.28 -1.34
CA ARG A 234 -8.84 -17.75 -0.08
C ARG A 234 -8.23 -19.05 0.43
N GLN A 235 -8.02 -20.03 -0.45
CA GLN A 235 -7.45 -21.33 -0.08
C GLN A 235 -5.97 -21.24 0.33
N ALA A 236 -5.20 -20.34 -0.28
CA ALA A 236 -3.78 -20.14 0.03
C ALA A 236 -3.56 -19.36 1.34
N SER A 237 -4.48 -18.45 1.69
CA SER A 237 -4.31 -17.52 2.82
C SER A 237 -4.06 -18.19 4.18
N PRO A 238 -4.76 -19.28 4.58
CA PRO A 238 -4.48 -19.97 5.84
C PRO A 238 -3.04 -20.49 5.96
N ALA A 239 -2.44 -20.96 4.87
CA ALA A 239 -1.06 -21.45 4.88
C ALA A 239 -0.07 -20.30 5.11
N ILE A 240 -0.30 -19.14 4.48
CA ILE A 240 0.49 -17.92 4.70
C ILE A 240 0.39 -17.44 6.15
N LEU A 241 -0.83 -17.39 6.70
CA LEU A 241 -1.06 -17.04 8.10
C LEU A 241 -0.39 -18.04 9.06
N SER A 242 -0.37 -19.32 8.71
CA SER A 242 0.32 -20.35 9.50
C SER A 242 1.84 -20.14 9.52
N ILE A 243 2.45 -19.77 8.38
CA ILE A 243 3.87 -19.39 8.31
C ILE A 243 4.14 -18.18 9.21
N LEU A 244 3.31 -17.14 9.15
CA LEU A 244 3.46 -15.97 10.03
C LEU A 244 3.34 -16.35 11.51
N THR A 245 2.34 -17.16 11.84
CA THR A 245 2.06 -17.62 13.21
C THR A 245 3.19 -18.48 13.77
N SER A 246 3.83 -19.32 12.96
CA SER A 246 4.97 -20.14 13.40
C SER A 246 6.20 -19.31 13.78
N HIS A 247 6.26 -18.07 13.29
CA HIS A 247 7.25 -17.05 13.64
C HIS A 247 6.75 -16.05 14.69
N GLY A 248 5.58 -16.27 15.29
CA GLY A 248 5.02 -15.42 16.36
C GLY A 248 4.20 -14.22 15.88
N VAL A 249 3.97 -14.07 14.57
CA VAL A 249 3.18 -12.97 14.00
C VAL A 249 1.72 -13.40 13.89
N THR A 250 0.88 -12.97 14.83
CA THR A 250 -0.52 -13.43 14.96
C THR A 250 -1.58 -12.39 14.60
N ASP A 251 -1.17 -11.14 14.44
CA ASP A 251 -2.03 -9.97 14.17
C ASP A 251 -2.01 -9.55 12.69
N ALA A 252 -1.40 -10.35 11.83
CA ALA A 252 -1.32 -10.08 10.40
C ALA A 252 -2.56 -10.54 9.62
N GLU A 253 -2.84 -9.82 8.54
CA GLU A 253 -3.85 -10.16 7.54
C GLU A 253 -3.18 -10.43 6.19
N VAL A 254 -3.91 -11.10 5.29
CA VAL A 254 -3.47 -11.31 3.91
C VAL A 254 -4.49 -10.69 2.96
N GLU A 255 -4.00 -9.86 2.05
CA GLU A 255 -4.80 -9.22 1.01
C GLU A 255 -4.21 -9.50 -0.37
N TRP A 256 -5.08 -9.88 -1.30
CA TRP A 256 -4.73 -10.27 -2.66
C TRP A 256 -5.36 -9.32 -3.65
N TYR A 257 -4.58 -8.90 -4.64
CA TYR A 257 -5.07 -8.05 -5.71
C TYR A 257 -4.57 -8.53 -7.07
N GLY A 258 -5.35 -8.23 -8.11
CA GLY A 258 -4.91 -8.38 -9.49
C GLY A 258 -3.97 -7.24 -9.85
N SER A 259 -2.77 -7.53 -10.35
CA SER A 259 -1.95 -6.48 -10.95
C SER A 259 -2.52 -6.17 -12.34
N CYS A 260 -2.74 -4.90 -12.66
CA CYS A 260 -3.19 -4.44 -13.98
C CYS A 260 -2.15 -4.63 -15.10
N VAL A 261 -1.06 -5.37 -14.85
CA VAL A 261 -0.05 -5.70 -15.84
C VAL A 261 -0.66 -6.75 -16.78
N ASP A 262 -0.92 -6.31 -18.01
CA ASP A 262 -1.48 -7.01 -19.18
C ASP A 262 -3.00 -6.90 -19.39
N LYS A 263 -3.47 -5.68 -19.69
CA LYS A 263 -4.42 -5.47 -20.80
C LYS A 263 -3.63 -5.04 -22.05
N LEU A 264 -2.88 -5.97 -22.65
CA LEU A 264 -2.26 -5.81 -23.97
C LEU A 264 -2.75 -6.91 -24.90
#